data_AF-M5BY59-F1
#
_entry.id   AF-M5BY59-F1
#
_cell.length_a   1.000
_cell.length_b   1.000
_cell.length_c   1.000
_cell.angle_alpha   90.00
_cell.angle_beta   90.00
_cell.angle_gamma   90.00
#
_symmetry.space_group_name_H-M   'P 1'
#
loop_
_entity.id
_entity.type
_entity.pdbx_description
1 polymer ?
#
loop_
_entity_poly.entity_id
_entity_poly.type
_entity_poly.pdbx_seq_one_letter_code
_entity_poly.pdbx_strand_id
1 'polypeptide(L)' 'MKNPPYRDDFVTPVAVTGQAWAAVRFRAVDPGPIILHCHIDAHLATGMVIVLLEGPEKLTSDYVPNYYLSKNKP' A
#
# COMPACT_ATOMS: atom_id res chain seq x y z
N MET A 1 -3.83 20.38 8.08
CA MET A 1 -2.85 19.49 8.74
C MET A 1 -1.58 20.29 8.97
N LYS A 2 -1.07 20.37 10.21
CA LYS A 2 0.17 21.08 10.56
C LYS A 2 1.20 20.03 10.99
N ASN A 3 2.21 19.78 10.16
CA ASN A 3 3.31 18.83 10.41
C ASN A 3 2.87 17.47 11.02
N PRO A 4 2.02 16.67 10.32
CA PRO A 4 1.64 15.35 10.81
C PRO A 4 2.86 14.40 10.83
N PRO A 5 2.82 13.31 11.63
CA PRO A 5 3.84 12.28 11.59
C PRO A 5 3.99 11.70 10.18
N TYR A 6 5.23 11.59 9.70
CA TYR A 6 5.58 10.89 8.47
C TYR A 6 6.14 9.51 8.83
N ARG A 7 5.34 8.47 8.59
CA ARG A 7 5.58 7.07 8.97
C ARG A 7 4.96 6.15 7.92
N ASP A 8 5.36 4.89 7.91
CA ASP A 8 4.83 3.81 7.08
C ASP A 8 3.75 2.98 7.81
N ASP A 9 3.82 2.89 9.14
CA ASP A 9 2.83 2.22 9.99
C ASP A 9 2.16 3.15 11.02
N PHE A 10 0.99 2.70 11.49
CA PHE A 10 0.28 3.31 12.61
C PHE A 10 -0.69 2.30 13.22
N VAL A 11 -0.81 2.30 14.55
CA VAL A 11 -1.81 1.49 15.25
C VAL A 11 -3.17 2.15 15.12
N THR A 12 -4.09 1.54 14.37
CA THR A 12 -5.49 1.99 14.34
C THR A 12 -6.05 1.96 15.77
N PRO A 13 -6.72 3.03 16.26
CA PRO A 13 -7.23 3.04 17.62
C PRO A 13 -8.19 1.89 17.86
N VAL A 14 -8.13 1.28 19.04
CA VAL A 14 -9.02 0.17 19.39
C VAL A 14 -10.45 0.70 19.55
N ALA A 15 -11.39 0.08 18.85
CA ALA A 15 -12.82 0.39 18.90
C ALA A 15 -13.49 -0.17 20.18
N VAL A 16 -13.06 0.25 21.38
CA VAL A 16 -13.51 -0.34 22.67
C VAL A 16 -14.99 -0.03 22.95
N THR A 17 -15.47 1.18 22.62
CA THR A 17 -16.84 1.64 22.94
C THR A 17 -17.56 2.30 21.76
N GLY A 18 -17.01 2.19 20.54
CA GLY A 18 -17.54 2.88 19.36
C GLY A 18 -16.63 2.73 18.14
N GLN A 19 -17.01 3.36 17.03
CA GLN A 19 -16.21 3.32 15.80
C GLN A 19 -14.91 4.09 15.96
N ALA A 20 -13.79 3.42 15.68
CA ALA A 20 -12.48 4.05 15.56
C ALA A 20 -12.10 4.21 14.09
N TRP A 21 -11.37 5.27 13.78
CA TRP A 21 -10.89 5.54 12.43
C TRP A 21 -9.47 6.09 12.46
N ALA A 22 -8.74 5.88 11.37
CA ALA A 22 -7.47 6.51 11.08
C ALA A 22 -7.56 7.13 9.68
N ALA A 23 -6.98 8.32 9.51
CA ALA A 23 -6.88 8.98 8.22
C ALA A 23 -5.42 9.05 7.80
N VAL A 24 -5.10 8.46 6.66
CA VAL A 24 -3.75 8.47 6.08
C VAL A 24 -3.76 9.36 4.85
N ARG A 25 -2.67 10.11 4.65
CA ARG A 25 -2.40 10.84 3.41
C ARG A 25 -1.03 10.41 2.91
N PHE A 26 -0.99 9.96 1.67
CA PHE A 26 0.24 9.69 0.94
C PHE A 26 0.27 10.53 -0.35
N ARG A 27 1.44 10.58 -1.01
CA ARG A 27 1.60 11.22 -2.31
C ARG A 27 2.05 10.14 -3.29
N ALA A 28 1.30 9.97 -4.38
CA ALA A 28 1.69 9.05 -5.43
C ALA A 28 2.91 9.58 -6.18
N VAL A 29 4.08 9.00 -5.91
CA VAL A 29 5.37 9.43 -6.49
C VAL A 29 6.16 8.29 -7.13
N ASP A 30 5.78 7.04 -6.87
CA ASP A 30 6.45 5.85 -7.38
C ASP A 30 5.41 4.93 -8.06
N PRO A 31 5.30 4.97 -9.40
CA PRO A 31 4.31 4.19 -10.14
C PRO A 31 4.39 2.69 -9.84
N GLY A 32 3.26 2.10 -9.47
CA GLY A 32 3.18 0.69 -9.15
C GLY A 32 2.02 0.35 -8.21
N PRO A 33 1.82 -0.95 -7.93
CA PRO A 33 0.92 -1.40 -6.89
C PRO A 33 1.53 -1.14 -5.51
N ILE A 34 0.83 -0.41 -4.66
CA ILE A 34 1.18 -0.20 -3.24
C ILE A 34 0.14 -0.87 -2.35
N ILE A 35 0.59 -1.64 -1.37
CA ILE A 35 -0.28 -2.33 -0.43
C ILE A 35 -0.51 -1.47 0.82
N LEU A 36 -1.77 -1.33 1.21
CA LEU A 36 -2.17 -0.84 2.52
C LEU A 36 -2.87 -1.99 3.24
N HIS A 37 -2.27 -2.52 4.31
CA HIS A 37 -2.76 -3.71 4.98
C HIS A 37 -2.57 -3.64 6.50
N CYS A 38 -3.21 -4.59 7.20
CA CYS A 38 -2.89 -4.82 8.61
C CYS A 38 -1.54 -5.53 8.73
N HIS A 39 -0.66 -5.02 9.58
CA HIS A 39 0.64 -5.65 9.86
C HIS A 39 0.55 -6.84 10.86
N ILE A 40 -0.64 -7.41 11.05
CA ILE A 40 -0.85 -8.66 11.79
C ILE A 40 -1.01 -9.77 10.76
N ASP A 41 -0.10 -10.73 10.75
CA ASP A 41 -0.01 -11.76 9.70
C ASP A 41 -1.32 -12.50 9.48
N ALA A 42 -2.00 -12.90 10.56
CA ALA A 42 -3.29 -13.58 10.47
C ALA A 42 -4.36 -12.71 9.76
N HIS A 43 -4.40 -11.40 10.04
CA HIS A 43 -5.35 -10.49 9.40
C HIS A 43 -5.03 -10.29 7.91
N LEU A 44 -3.75 -10.12 7.55
CA LEU A 44 -3.30 -10.05 6.16
C LEU A 44 -3.67 -11.33 5.40
N ALA A 45 -3.35 -12.49 5.96
CA ALA A 45 -3.64 -13.79 5.35
C ALA A 45 -5.15 -14.01 5.14
N THR A 46 -6.00 -13.41 5.97
CA THR A 46 -7.46 -13.45 5.82
C THR A 46 -8.05 -12.34 4.93
N GLY A 47 -7.21 -11.48 4.34
CA GLY A 47 -7.63 -10.51 3.32
C GLY A 47 -7.80 -9.06 3.81
N MET A 48 -7.27 -8.68 4.97
CA MET A 48 -7.27 -7.29 5.44
C MET A 48 -6.20 -6.46 4.71
N VAL A 49 -6.39 -6.27 3.40
CA VAL A 49 -5.49 -5.56 2.49
C VAL A 49 -6.28 -4.81 1.42
N ILE A 50 -5.76 -3.65 1.03
CA ILE A 50 -6.14 -2.89 -0.16
C ILE A 50 -4.89 -2.72 -1.01
N VAL A 51 -5.04 -2.85 -2.33
CA VAL A 51 -3.98 -2.53 -3.30
C VAL A 51 -4.36 -1.24 -4.02
N LEU A 52 -3.50 -0.23 -3.92
CA LEU A 52 -3.60 1.05 -4.61
C LEU A 52 -2.70 1.00 -5.84
N LEU A 53 -3.27 1.13 -7.03
CA LEU A 53 -2.49 1.16 -8.27
C LEU A 53 -2.14 2.60 -8.62
N GLU A 54 -0.90 3.00 -8.37
CA GLU A 54 -0.40 4.36 -8.62
C GLU A 54 0.16 4.50 -10.04
N GLY A 55 -0.23 5.57 -10.73
CA GLY A 55 0.30 5.97 -12.04
C GLY A 55 0.37 4.83 -13.07
N PRO A 56 -0.72 4.05 -13.29
CA PRO A 56 -0.72 2.91 -14.21
C PRO A 56 -0.26 3.25 -15.62
N GLU A 57 -0.50 4.47 -16.08
CA GLU A 57 -0.05 5.00 -17.37
C GLU A 57 1.49 5.07 -17.51
N LYS A 58 2.23 5.08 -16.40
CA LYS A 58 3.69 5.07 -16.39
C LYS A 58 4.30 3.67 -16.35
N LEU A 59 3.49 2.63 -16.13
CA LEU A 59 3.91 1.23 -16.12
C LEU A 59 4.10 0.70 -17.56
N THR A 60 5.03 1.32 -18.28
CA THR A 60 5.41 0.94 -19.65
C THR A 60 6.53 -0.10 -19.65
N SER A 61 6.77 -0.74 -20.80
CA SER A 61 7.86 -1.70 -20.96
C SER A 61 9.25 -1.11 -20.66
N ASP A 62 9.43 0.19 -20.85
CA ASP A 62 10.70 0.88 -20.57
C ASP A 62 10.88 1.19 -19.07
N TYR A 63 9.77 1.28 -18.33
CA TYR A 63 9.77 1.52 -16.88
C TYR A 63 9.95 0.22 -16.09
N VAL A 64 9.28 -0.85 -16.52
CA VAL A 64 9.32 -2.14 -15.84
C VAL A 64 10.59 -2.89 -16.24
N PRO A 65 11.43 -3.34 -15.27
CA PRO A 65 12.61 -4.12 -15.59
C PRO A 65 12.31 -5.34 -16.47
N ASN A 66 13.14 -5.55 -17.51
CA ASN A 66 12.94 -6.61 -18.51
C ASN A 66 12.74 -8.01 -17.92
N TYR A 67 13.31 -8.30 -16.74
CA TYR A 67 13.14 -9.59 -16.07
C TYR A 67 11.70 -9.88 -15.61
N TYR A 68 10.87 -8.85 -15.42
CA TYR A 68 9.43 -9.02 -15.15
C TYR A 68 8.61 -9.22 -16.42
N LEU A 69 9.16 -8.86 -17.59
CA LEU A 69 8.48 -8.94 -18.89
C LEU A 69 8.81 -10.24 -19.64
N SER A 70 10.00 -10.80 -19.40
CA SER A 70 10.39 -12.07 -20.00
C SER A 70 9.64 -13.24 -19.35
N LYS A 71 8.86 -13.98 -20.16
CA LYS A 71 8.11 -15.18 -19.73
C LYS A 71 9.00 -16.32 -19.24
N ASN A 72 10.31 -16.26 -19.48
CA ASN A 72 11.28 -17.27 -19.06
C ASN A 72 11.94 -16.82 -17.74
N LYS A 73 11.22 -16.98 -16.64
CA LYS A 73 11.85 -17.18 -15.32
C LYS A 73 12.57 -18.55 -15.35
N PRO A 74 13.61 -18.79 -14.53
CA PRO A 74 14.13 -20.15 -14.37
C PRO A 74 13.02 -21.15 -14.03
#